data_AF-A0A537MT84-F1
#
_entry.id   AF-A0A537MT84-F1
#
_cell.length_a   1.000
_cell.length_b   1.000
_cell.length_c   1.000
_cell.angle_alpha   90.00
_cell.angle_beta   90.00
_cell.angle_gamma   90.00
#
_symmetry.space_group_name_H-M   'P 1'
#
loop_
_entity.id
_entity.type
_entity.pdbx_description
1 polymer ?
#
loop_
_entity_poly.entity_id
_entity_poly.type
_entity_poly.pdbx_seq_one_letter_code
_entity_poly.pdbx_strand_id
1 'polypeptide(L)'
;MTGPGRIADNVLQAACVVGPAVKDWQKLDFPNLKGRSLLDGKELANGPGSAVMGSALISLAWLANTLNQHGRMLKAGDHVLAGSVHPPAFLPGTGVARTEFEGLGGTDITIK
;
A
#
# COMPACT_ATOMS: atom_id res chain seq x y z
N MET A 1 13.64 14.07 -7.42
CA MET A 1 13.39 13.14 -8.55
C MET A 1 12.03 13.44 -9.17
N THR A 2 11.96 13.54 -10.50
CA THR A 2 10.73 13.82 -11.26
C THR A 2 9.87 12.57 -11.44
N GLY A 3 8.65 12.72 -12.00
CA GLY A 3 7.78 11.59 -12.35
C GLY A 3 8.47 10.56 -13.25
N PRO A 4 9.03 10.95 -14.41
CA PRO A 4 9.75 10.02 -15.29
C PRO A 4 10.93 9.31 -14.61
N GLY A 5 11.67 10.02 -13.75
CA GLY A 5 12.76 9.41 -12.98
C GLY A 5 12.29 8.29 -12.06
N ARG A 6 11.15 8.48 -11.38
CA ARG A 6 10.54 7.43 -10.55
C ARG A 6 10.08 6.23 -11.37
N ILE A 7 9.53 6.46 -12.56
CA ILE A 7 9.10 5.37 -13.44
C ILE A 7 10.30 4.53 -13.88
N ALA A 8 11.39 5.17 -14.29
CA ALA A 8 12.62 4.49 -14.69
C ALA A 8 13.25 3.68 -13.55
N ASP A 9 13.11 4.16 -12.31
CA ASP A 9 13.59 3.49 -11.09
C ASP A 9 12.56 2.51 -10.49
N ASN A 10 11.76 1.87 -11.34
CA ASN A 10 10.73 0.90 -10.94
C ASN A 10 9.83 1.37 -9.79
N VAL A 11 9.43 2.65 -9.82
CA VAL A 11 8.57 3.30 -8.83
C VAL A 11 9.12 3.20 -7.40
N LEU A 12 10.46 3.31 -7.23
CA LEU A 12 11.14 3.23 -5.93
C LEU A 12 10.94 1.89 -5.20
N GLN A 13 10.53 0.85 -5.91
CA GLN A 13 10.24 -0.46 -5.31
C GLN A 13 11.53 -1.13 -4.82
N ALA A 14 11.59 -1.44 -3.53
CA ALA A 14 12.69 -2.18 -2.92
C ALA A 14 12.22 -3.50 -2.28
N ALA A 15 11.21 -3.44 -1.42
CA ALA A 15 10.68 -4.60 -0.70
C ALA A 15 9.19 -4.42 -0.37
N CYS A 16 8.54 -5.51 0.02
CA CYS A 16 7.15 -5.51 0.47
C CYS A 16 7.01 -6.46 1.67
N VAL A 17 6.22 -6.05 2.65
CA VAL A 17 5.79 -6.88 3.77
C VAL A 17 4.29 -7.14 3.59
N VAL A 18 3.90 -8.41 3.52
CA VAL A 18 2.51 -8.82 3.31
C VAL A 18 1.99 -9.50 4.55
N GLY A 19 0.80 -9.10 4.98
CA GLY A 19 0.14 -9.64 6.17
C GLY A 19 -0.67 -10.90 5.88
N PRO A 20 -1.33 -11.44 6.91
CA PRO A 20 -2.27 -12.54 6.74
C PRO A 20 -3.41 -12.16 5.78
N ALA A 21 -3.89 -13.14 5.02
CA ALA A 21 -5.03 -12.93 4.13
C ALA A 21 -6.31 -12.63 4.92
N VAL A 22 -7.02 -11.56 4.55
CA VAL A 22 -8.33 -11.18 5.12
C VAL A 22 -9.42 -11.78 4.22
N LYS A 23 -10.22 -12.73 4.72
CA LYS A 23 -11.20 -13.47 3.89
C LYS A 23 -12.42 -12.64 3.47
N ASP A 24 -12.91 -11.80 4.37
CA ASP A 24 -14.16 -11.05 4.21
C ASP A 24 -13.91 -9.58 3.78
N TRP A 25 -12.82 -9.33 3.06
CA TRP A 25 -12.37 -7.99 2.68
C TRP A 25 -13.41 -7.23 1.85
N GLN A 26 -14.30 -7.93 1.13
CA GLN A 26 -15.34 -7.33 0.30
C GLN A 26 -16.40 -6.56 1.12
N LYS A 27 -16.48 -6.80 2.43
CA LYS A 27 -17.40 -6.08 3.33
C LYS A 27 -16.87 -4.72 3.77
N LEU A 28 -15.62 -4.39 3.42
CA LEU A 28 -14.94 -3.19 3.88
C LEU A 28 -15.22 -2.00 2.95
N ASP A 29 -15.38 -0.83 3.56
CA ASP A 29 -15.50 0.45 2.87
C ASP A 29 -14.12 1.06 2.62
N PHE A 30 -13.47 0.62 1.53
CA PHE A 30 -12.09 1.00 1.18
C PHE A 30 -11.82 2.52 1.20
N PRO A 31 -12.67 3.39 0.62
CA PRO A 31 -12.50 4.85 0.73
C PRO A 31 -12.36 5.37 2.17
N ASN A 32 -13.08 4.77 3.12
CA ASN A 32 -13.15 5.24 4.51
C ASN A 32 -12.24 4.47 5.48
N LEU A 33 -11.52 3.45 5.01
CA LEU A 33 -10.50 2.77 5.81
C LEU A 33 -9.44 3.76 6.30
N LYS A 34 -9.07 3.68 7.57
CA LYS A 34 -7.97 4.47 8.13
C LYS A 34 -6.74 3.60 8.26
N GLY A 35 -5.65 4.03 7.65
CA GLY A 35 -4.35 3.38 7.76
C GLY A 35 -3.34 4.27 8.48
N ARG A 36 -2.42 3.65 9.21
CA ARG A 36 -1.33 4.33 9.91
C ARG A 36 -0.06 3.49 9.94
N SER A 37 1.06 4.19 10.04
CA SER A 37 2.39 3.60 10.19
C SER A 37 3.04 4.09 11.49
N LEU A 38 3.69 3.18 12.21
CA LEU A 38 4.29 3.42 13.51
C LEU A 38 5.73 2.89 13.56
N LEU A 39 6.55 3.47 14.43
CA LEU A 39 7.81 2.89 14.90
C LEU A 39 7.78 2.80 16.42
N ASP A 40 7.97 1.59 16.96
CA ASP A 40 7.93 1.32 18.41
C ASP A 40 6.68 1.89 19.09
N GLY A 41 5.52 1.76 18.42
CA GLY A 41 4.23 2.25 18.91
C GLY A 41 3.99 3.76 18.74
N LYS A 42 4.99 4.53 18.29
CA LYS A 42 4.82 5.95 17.96
C LYS A 42 4.37 6.12 16.52
N GLU A 43 3.24 6.77 16.31
CA GLU A 43 2.73 7.06 14.97
C GLU A 43 3.67 8.01 14.21
N LEU A 44 3.99 7.64 12.97
CA LEU A 44 4.81 8.43 12.04
C LEU A 44 3.95 9.14 10.99
N ALA A 45 2.89 8.47 10.53
CA ALA A 45 1.98 8.98 9.51
C ALA A 45 0.66 8.20 9.53
N ASN A 46 -0.41 8.84 9.05
CA ASN A 46 -1.73 8.24 8.87
C ASN A 46 -2.43 8.85 7.66
N GLY A 47 -3.47 8.18 7.16
CA GLY A 47 -4.34 8.74 6.15
C GLY A 47 -5.54 7.85 5.79
N PRO A 48 -6.52 8.41 5.06
CA PRO A 48 -7.70 7.69 4.63
C PRO A 48 -7.44 6.87 3.36
N GLY A 49 -8.18 5.77 3.19
CA GLY A 49 -8.14 4.93 2.00
C GLY A 49 -8.49 5.68 0.70
N SER A 50 -9.30 6.73 0.81
CA SER A 50 -9.64 7.63 -0.30
C SER A 50 -8.44 8.39 -0.88
N ALA A 51 -7.32 8.48 -0.16
CA ALA A 51 -6.07 9.02 -0.71
C ALA A 51 -5.51 8.15 -1.86
N VAL A 52 -5.93 6.88 -1.97
CA VAL A 52 -5.54 5.97 -3.05
C VAL A 52 -6.54 6.09 -4.20
N MET A 53 -6.43 7.14 -5.01
CA MET A 53 -7.32 7.37 -6.17
C MET A 53 -8.83 7.29 -5.82
N GLY A 54 -9.22 7.69 -4.61
CA GLY A 54 -10.59 7.55 -4.10
C GLY A 54 -10.92 6.16 -3.53
N SER A 55 -10.24 5.10 -3.95
CA SER A 55 -10.32 3.74 -3.39
C SER A 55 -9.22 2.85 -3.96
N ALA A 56 -8.66 1.97 -3.13
CA ALA A 56 -7.72 0.93 -3.57
C ALA A 56 -8.29 0.06 -4.71
N LEU A 57 -9.61 -0.18 -4.73
CA LEU A 57 -10.27 -0.95 -5.80
C LEU A 57 -10.33 -0.19 -7.13
N ILE A 58 -10.43 1.14 -7.08
CA ILE A 58 -10.38 2.00 -8.29
C ILE A 58 -8.97 1.95 -8.88
N SER A 59 -7.94 2.07 -8.03
CA SER A 59 -6.53 1.95 -8.44
C SER A 59 -6.24 0.57 -9.08
N LEU A 60 -6.73 -0.51 -8.48
CA LEU A 60 -6.59 -1.86 -9.03
C LEU A 60 -7.26 -2.01 -10.40
N ALA A 61 -8.49 -1.52 -10.55
CA ALA A 61 -9.20 -1.55 -11.83
C ALA A 61 -8.49 -0.74 -12.91
N TRP A 62 -7.95 0.44 -12.56
CA TRP A 62 -7.13 1.24 -13.47
C TRP A 62 -5.88 0.47 -13.93
N LEU A 63 -5.15 -0.17 -13.01
CA LEU A 63 -3.97 -0.96 -13.36
C LEU A 63 -4.32 -2.10 -14.31
N ALA A 64 -5.37 -2.87 -14.01
CA ALA A 64 -5.81 -3.99 -14.85
C ALA A 64 -6.16 -3.51 -16.27
N ASN A 65 -6.92 -2.42 -16.40
CA ASN A 65 -7.30 -1.86 -17.70
C ASN A 65 -6.10 -1.30 -18.46
N THR A 66 -5.17 -0.65 -17.78
CA THR A 66 -3.94 -0.12 -18.39
C THR A 66 -3.05 -1.25 -18.90
N LEU A 67 -2.86 -2.32 -18.11
CA LEU A 67 -2.09 -3.47 -18.56
C LEU A 67 -2.70 -4.10 -19.83
N ASN A 68 -4.03 -4.21 -19.89
CA ASN A 68 -4.72 -4.73 -21.08
C ASN A 68 -4.43 -3.90 -22.33
N GLN A 69 -4.39 -2.57 -22.22
CA GLN A 69 -4.02 -1.67 -23.33
C GLN A 69 -2.59 -1.91 -23.84
N HIS A 70 -1.71 -2.44 -23.00
CA HIS A 70 -0.34 -2.79 -23.35
C HIS A 70 -0.16 -4.28 -23.67
N GLY A 71 -1.24 -5.04 -23.91
CA GLY A 71 -1.18 -6.47 -24.23
C GLY A 71 -0.71 -7.34 -23.06
N ARG A 72 -0.84 -6.85 -21.83
CA ARG A 72 -0.50 -7.53 -20.57
C ARG A 72 -1.78 -7.74 -19.76
N MET A 73 -1.75 -8.61 -18.76
CA MET A 73 -2.88 -8.80 -17.84
C MET A 73 -2.39 -9.17 -16.45
N LEU A 74 -3.19 -8.84 -15.44
CA LEU A 74 -3.04 -9.43 -14.11
C LEU A 74 -3.46 -10.91 -14.16
N LYS A 75 -2.75 -11.74 -13.43
CA LYS A 75 -2.99 -13.18 -13.33
C LYS A 75 -3.44 -13.54 -11.92
N ALA A 76 -4.17 -14.66 -11.81
CA ALA A 76 -4.45 -15.24 -10.51
C ALA A 76 -3.15 -15.54 -9.77
N GLY A 77 -3.04 -15.08 -8.52
CA GLY A 77 -1.82 -15.19 -7.72
C GLY A 77 -0.91 -13.96 -7.75
N ASP A 78 -1.17 -12.98 -8.63
CA ASP A 78 -0.44 -11.71 -8.60
C ASP A 78 -0.73 -10.94 -7.30
N HIS A 79 0.31 -10.30 -6.77
CA HIS A 79 0.19 -9.39 -5.64
C HIS A 79 0.27 -7.96 -6.15
N VAL A 80 -0.74 -7.14 -5.81
CA VAL A 80 -0.83 -5.74 -6.25
C VAL A 80 -0.78 -4.81 -5.03
N LEU A 81 0.21 -3.92 -5.01
CA LEU A 81 0.26 -2.79 -4.08
C LEU A 81 -0.56 -1.65 -4.68
N ALA A 82 -1.80 -1.51 -4.24
CA ALA A 82 -2.78 -0.58 -4.84
C ALA A 82 -2.44 0.91 -4.61
N GLY A 83 -1.59 1.22 -3.64
CA GLY A 83 -1.14 2.58 -3.31
C GLY A 83 -0.99 2.79 -1.81
N SER A 84 -0.48 3.96 -1.42
CA SER A 84 -0.31 4.36 -0.02
C SER A 84 -1.37 5.38 0.40
N VAL A 85 -1.84 5.29 1.64
CA VAL A 85 -2.82 6.24 2.22
C VAL A 85 -2.17 7.51 2.77
N HIS A 86 -0.85 7.51 2.92
CA HIS A 86 -0.07 8.68 3.33
C HIS A 86 1.24 8.74 2.54
N PRO A 87 1.91 9.90 2.43
CA PRO A 87 3.24 10.00 1.86
C PRO A 87 4.24 9.07 2.58
N PRO A 88 5.34 8.64 1.93
CA PRO A 88 6.38 7.86 2.58
C PRO A 88 6.87 8.54 3.87
N ALA A 89 6.81 7.83 4.98
CA ALA A 89 7.35 8.27 6.26
C ALA A 89 8.77 7.73 6.41
N PHE A 90 9.75 8.63 6.63
CA PHE A 90 11.12 8.22 6.89
C PHE A 90 11.23 7.70 8.33
N LEU A 91 11.85 6.54 8.48
CA LEU A 91 12.11 5.97 9.79
C LEU A 91 13.21 6.79 10.48
N PRO A 92 13.00 7.26 11.74
CA PRO A 92 14.01 8.03 12.46
C PRO A 92 15.15 7.18 13.04
N GLY A 93 15.07 5.84 12.95
CA GLY A 93 16.07 4.93 13.48
C GLY A 93 15.67 3.46 13.31
N THR A 94 16.39 2.58 14.03
CA THR A 94 16.08 1.17 14.19
C THR A 94 14.84 0.97 15.08
N GLY A 95 14.27 -0.23 15.07
CA GLY A 95 13.09 -0.56 15.89
C GLY A 95 12.09 -1.45 15.16
N VAL A 96 10.87 -1.55 15.67
CA VAL A 96 9.78 -2.30 15.03
C VAL A 96 8.87 -1.34 14.29
N ALA A 97 8.96 -1.37 12.97
CA ALA A 97 8.05 -0.64 12.10
C ALA A 97 6.77 -1.45 11.90
N ARG A 98 5.62 -0.80 12.06
CA ARG A 98 4.29 -1.40 11.92
C ARG A 98 3.44 -0.58 10.97
N THR A 99 2.70 -1.24 10.11
CA THR A 99 1.62 -0.62 9.34
C THR A 99 0.33 -1.37 9.63
N GLU A 100 -0.75 -0.63 9.87
CA GLU A 100 -2.06 -1.21 10.13
C GLU A 100 -3.18 -0.39 9.55
N PHE A 101 -4.30 -1.08 9.28
CA PHE A 101 -5.52 -0.54 8.75
C PHE A 101 -6.70 -1.05 9.58
N GLU A 102 -7.61 -0.15 9.95
CA GLU A 102 -8.82 -0.51 10.67
C GLU A 102 -9.60 -1.59 9.89
N GLY A 103 -9.87 -2.75 10.51
CA GLY A 103 -10.58 -3.86 9.86
C GLY A 103 -9.76 -4.77 8.93
N LEU A 104 -8.55 -4.38 8.54
CA LEU A 104 -7.63 -5.23 7.74
C LEU A 104 -6.48 -5.82 8.58
N GLY A 105 -6.27 -5.33 9.79
CA GLY A 105 -5.16 -5.78 10.65
C GLY A 105 -3.87 -5.03 10.34
N GLY A 106 -2.73 -5.62 10.70
CA GLY A 106 -1.43 -4.99 10.54
C GLY A 106 -0.29 -5.97 10.35
N THR A 107 0.85 -5.41 9.98
CA THR A 107 2.11 -6.13 9.71
C THR A 107 3.28 -5.39 10.32
N ASP A 108 4.24 -6.16 10.81
CA ASP A 108 5.41 -5.64 11.50
C ASP A 108 6.70 -6.09 10.78
N ILE A 109 7.73 -5.25 10.83
CA ILE A 109 9.10 -5.59 10.42
C ILE A 109 10.11 -4.99 11.40
N THR A 110 11.13 -5.76 11.76
CA THR A 110 12.24 -5.27 12.57
C THR A 110 13.31 -4.65 11.70
N ILE A 111 13.62 -3.38 11.97
CA ILE A 111 14.66 -2.58 11.33
C ILE A 111 15.88 -2.60 12.25
N LYS A 112 17.03 -2.99 11.71
CA LYS A 112 18.30 -3.16 12.43
C LYS A 112 19.39 -2.27 11.84
#